data_AF-A0A960UQW8-F1
#
_entry.id   AF-A0A960UQW8-F1
#
_cell.length_a   1.000
_cell.length_b   1.000
_cell.length_c   1.000
_cell.angle_alpha   90.00
_cell.angle_beta   90.00
_cell.angle_gamma   90.00
#
_symmetry.space_group_name_H-M   'P 1'
#
loop_
_entity.id
_entity.type
_entity.pdbx_description
1 polymer ?
#
loop_
_entity_poly.entity_id
_entity_poly.type
_entity_poly.pdbx_seq_one_letter_code
_entity_poly.pdbx_strand_id
1 'polypeptide(L)'
;MLGGSAAHSFNKQYYQAIFDDVLARLYPTLCECGSICNRPMPSRPYTVRCPNCRKQNSKLSHTPFRNLRIPQWMAGYALEESVQRHPQVVTASELCRRLQINYRTALLLKRRIQLLATEQLEKIYPLIRKELAQAFPHDYRLPANGTDVREHTATSPVVHADTMALFSASQRANKGRKRHKNRGLTASIYMSERLGGRQIGTLCHVMGTRKGWVLIDSIPDLKANTVGPIIRKHIPRNAAIFTDEGYTWLYRIYPNHRMVNHSKKSGDRRFKYAADRWCQNGVHNQVSEGLNGSLKKAMRCYGYFRPEYSTLYLNEWAFFKNLRYFGLERLSQENPIAAEKGFDKVKCARGVIPSARVSAFGGNDPGGVSADGITLLALLPLHEPRRSRPHLPVFG
;
A
#
# COMPACT_ATOMS: atom_id res chain seq x y z
N MET A 1 -7.64 -44.87 4.53
CA MET A 1 -8.83 -44.05 4.24
C MET A 1 -8.84 -42.83 5.16
N LEU A 2 -9.51 -41.76 4.73
CA LEU A 2 -9.82 -40.50 5.43
C LEU A 2 -8.69 -39.45 5.46
N GLY A 3 -8.71 -38.61 4.43
CA GLY A 3 -8.01 -37.33 4.36
C GLY A 3 -8.59 -36.47 3.25
N GLY A 4 -9.92 -36.49 3.07
CA GLY A 4 -10.61 -35.65 2.11
C GLY A 4 -10.46 -34.19 2.53
N SER A 5 -9.51 -33.49 1.89
CA SER A 5 -9.43 -32.03 1.92
C SER A 5 -10.77 -31.49 1.46
N ALA A 6 -11.59 -30.97 2.38
CA ALA A 6 -12.79 -30.22 2.06
C ALA A 6 -12.39 -29.09 1.11
N ALA A 7 -12.68 -29.26 -0.18
CA ALA A 7 -12.44 -28.27 -1.20
C ALA A 7 -13.27 -27.05 -0.81
N HIS A 8 -12.61 -25.99 -0.33
CA HIS A 8 -13.28 -24.73 -0.03
C HIS A 8 -13.91 -24.24 -1.33
N SER A 9 -15.23 -24.39 -1.47
CA SER A 9 -15.92 -24.00 -2.70
C SER A 9 -15.97 -22.47 -2.73
N PHE A 10 -15.15 -21.86 -3.58
CA PHE A 10 -15.20 -20.41 -3.78
C PHE A 10 -16.61 -19.99 -4.22
N ASN A 11 -17.14 -18.94 -3.60
CA ASN A 11 -18.36 -18.30 -4.08
C ASN A 11 -18.05 -17.53 -5.37
N LYS A 12 -18.12 -18.23 -6.52
CA LYS A 12 -17.72 -17.68 -7.83
C LYS A 12 -18.57 -16.47 -8.22
N GLN A 13 -19.86 -16.47 -7.89
CA GLN A 13 -20.78 -15.36 -8.20
C GLN A 13 -20.39 -14.10 -7.41
N TYR A 14 -20.05 -14.27 -6.14
CA TYR A 14 -19.57 -13.19 -5.28
C TYR A 14 -18.31 -12.53 -5.84
N TYR A 15 -17.26 -13.32 -6.13
CA TYR A 15 -16.03 -12.76 -6.66
C TYR A 15 -16.18 -12.22 -8.10
N GLN A 16 -17.11 -12.76 -8.88
CA GLN A 16 -17.48 -12.17 -10.17
C GLN A 16 -18.07 -10.77 -9.99
N ALA A 17 -19.01 -10.60 -9.04
CA ALA A 17 -19.61 -9.30 -8.74
C ALA A 17 -18.56 -8.28 -8.26
N ILE A 18 -17.59 -8.72 -7.44
CA ILE A 18 -16.47 -7.88 -7.02
C ILE A 18 -15.67 -7.38 -8.22
N PHE A 19 -15.31 -8.30 -9.11
CA PHE A 19 -14.53 -7.95 -10.30
C PHE A 19 -15.28 -6.98 -11.21
N ASP A 20 -16.57 -7.24 -11.44
CA ASP A 20 -17.44 -6.38 -12.25
C ASP A 20 -17.59 -4.98 -11.63
N ASP A 21 -17.76 -4.87 -10.31
CA ASP A 21 -17.86 -3.59 -9.60
C ASP A 21 -16.57 -2.77 -9.69
N VAL A 22 -15.42 -3.40 -9.46
CA VAL A 22 -14.09 -2.75 -9.60
C VAL A 22 -13.90 -2.23 -11.02
N LEU A 23 -14.20 -3.04 -12.04
CA LEU A 23 -14.07 -2.62 -13.43
C LEU A 23 -15.03 -1.50 -13.79
N ALA A 24 -16.31 -1.60 -13.39
CA ALA A 24 -17.31 -0.60 -13.71
C ALA A 24 -16.92 0.80 -13.17
N ARG A 25 -16.36 0.85 -11.97
CA ARG A 25 -15.98 2.10 -11.29
C ARG A 25 -14.64 2.66 -11.76
N LEU A 26 -13.63 1.80 -11.91
CA LEU A 26 -12.28 2.24 -12.23
C LEU A 26 -12.02 2.35 -13.74
N TYR A 27 -12.74 1.55 -14.54
CA TYR A 27 -12.62 1.45 -15.99
C TYR A 27 -14.01 1.44 -16.67
N PRO A 28 -14.82 2.51 -16.53
CA PRO A 28 -16.12 2.60 -17.17
C PRO A 28 -15.97 2.44 -18.68
N THR A 29 -16.72 1.51 -19.26
CA THR A 29 -16.68 1.25 -20.70
C THR A 29 -17.48 2.32 -21.43
N LEU A 30 -16.81 3.13 -22.25
CA LEU A 30 -17.47 4.15 -23.07
C LEU A 30 -17.91 3.60 -24.43
N CYS A 31 -19.09 4.00 -24.87
CA CYS A 31 -19.51 3.84 -26.26
C CYS A 31 -19.02 5.02 -27.11
N GLU A 32 -18.90 4.82 -28.41
CA GLU A 32 -18.60 5.89 -29.39
C GLU A 32 -19.60 7.06 -29.34
N CYS A 33 -20.85 6.80 -28.94
CA CYS A 33 -21.86 7.85 -28.71
C CYS A 33 -21.69 8.60 -27.38
N GLY A 34 -20.61 8.35 -26.64
CA GLY A 34 -20.28 8.98 -25.36
C GLY A 34 -20.98 8.37 -24.14
N SER A 35 -22.05 7.59 -24.27
CA SER A 35 -22.72 6.99 -23.09
C SER A 35 -21.94 5.83 -22.47
N ILE A 36 -22.05 5.65 -21.15
CA ILE A 36 -21.45 4.51 -20.43
C ILE A 36 -22.21 3.23 -20.78
N CYS A 37 -21.48 2.18 -21.16
CA CYS A 37 -22.02 0.85 -21.41
C CYS A 37 -22.17 0.09 -20.08
N ASN A 38 -23.39 0.02 -19.56
CA ASN A 38 -23.68 -0.62 -18.28
C ASN A 38 -24.68 -1.79 -18.36
N ARG A 39 -25.35 -2.02 -19.50
CA ARG A 39 -26.34 -3.10 -19.61
C ARG A 39 -25.62 -4.46 -19.74
N PRO A 40 -25.77 -5.38 -18.78
CA PRO A 40 -25.15 -6.69 -18.86
C PRO A 40 -25.82 -7.58 -19.92
N MET A 41 -25.09 -8.56 -20.43
CA MET A 41 -25.63 -9.57 -21.33
C MET A 41 -25.54 -10.97 -20.67
N PRO A 42 -26.68 -11.64 -20.39
CA PRO A 42 -26.68 -12.94 -19.71
C PRO A 42 -25.87 -14.02 -20.45
N SER A 43 -25.95 -14.04 -21.78
CA SER A 43 -25.24 -15.02 -22.62
C SER A 43 -23.74 -14.73 -22.77
N ARG A 44 -23.29 -13.50 -22.48
CA ARG A 44 -21.90 -13.04 -22.68
C ARG A 44 -21.49 -12.16 -21.49
N PRO A 45 -21.07 -12.74 -20.36
CA PRO A 45 -20.80 -12.01 -19.12
C PRO A 45 -19.68 -10.95 -19.26
N TYR A 46 -18.82 -11.11 -20.25
CA TYR A 46 -17.67 -10.23 -20.53
C TYR A 46 -18.02 -9.02 -21.39
N THR A 47 -19.27 -8.94 -21.86
CA THR A 47 -19.73 -7.90 -22.79
C THR A 47 -20.82 -7.07 -22.14
N VAL A 48 -20.73 -5.76 -22.31
CA VAL A 48 -21.74 -4.78 -21.92
C VAL A 48 -22.33 -4.12 -23.15
N ARG A 49 -23.60 -3.74 -23.05
CA ARG A 49 -24.31 -3.06 -24.12
C ARG A 49 -24.51 -1.59 -23.78
N CYS A 50 -24.33 -0.74 -24.78
CA CYS A 50 -24.69 0.66 -24.70
C CYS A 50 -26.21 0.81 -24.51
N PRO A 51 -26.70 1.60 -23.53
CA PRO A 51 -28.13 1.80 -23.34
C PRO A 51 -28.80 2.51 -24.52
N ASN A 52 -28.07 3.38 -25.22
CA ASN A 52 -28.57 4.20 -26.33
C ASN A 52 -28.43 3.46 -27.66
N CYS A 53 -27.21 3.24 -28.13
CA CYS A 53 -26.93 2.68 -29.46
C CYS A 53 -27.03 1.14 -29.53
N ARG A 54 -27.21 0.46 -28.40
CA ARG A 54 -27.26 -1.02 -28.32
C ARG A 54 -26.01 -1.75 -28.84
N LYS A 55 -24.95 -1.02 -29.21
CA LYS A 55 -23.62 -1.56 -29.55
C LYS A 55 -23.05 -2.36 -28.38
N GLN A 56 -22.40 -3.46 -28.69
CA GLN A 56 -21.77 -4.35 -27.73
C GLN A 56 -20.30 -3.97 -27.57
N ASN A 57 -19.86 -3.81 -26.33
CA ASN A 57 -18.47 -3.51 -25.99
C ASN A 57 -17.96 -4.51 -24.95
N SER A 58 -16.67 -4.85 -25.02
CA SER A 58 -16.05 -5.71 -24.03
C SER A 58 -15.69 -4.92 -22.78
N LYS A 59 -16.02 -5.47 -21.61
CA LYS A 59 -15.65 -4.90 -20.29
C LYS A 59 -14.13 -4.85 -20.08
N LEU A 60 -13.38 -5.66 -20.82
CA LEU A 60 -11.95 -5.89 -20.59
C LEU A 60 -11.04 -5.08 -21.51
N SER A 61 -11.53 -4.58 -22.64
CA SER A 61 -10.69 -4.10 -23.75
C SER A 61 -9.67 -3.03 -23.36
N HIS A 62 -10.09 -2.05 -22.55
CA HIS A 62 -9.27 -0.92 -22.12
C HIS A 62 -8.80 -1.06 -20.66
N THR A 63 -8.57 -2.30 -20.22
CA THR A 63 -8.15 -2.62 -18.86
C THR A 63 -6.88 -3.46 -18.88
N PRO A 64 -6.12 -3.50 -17.76
CA PRO A 64 -5.03 -4.46 -17.58
C PRO A 64 -5.46 -5.93 -17.75
N PHE A 65 -6.76 -6.20 -17.66
CA PHE A 65 -7.34 -7.53 -17.82
C PHE A 65 -7.75 -7.86 -19.25
N ARG A 66 -7.40 -7.07 -20.27
CA ARG A 66 -7.64 -7.42 -21.68
C ARG A 66 -7.18 -8.84 -22.01
N ASN A 67 -7.98 -9.59 -22.78
CA ASN A 67 -7.69 -10.98 -23.17
C ASN A 67 -7.39 -11.91 -21.98
N LEU A 68 -8.05 -11.72 -20.83
CA LEU A 68 -7.92 -12.63 -19.68
C LEU A 68 -8.50 -14.00 -20.06
N ARG A 69 -7.65 -15.03 -20.09
CA ARG A 69 -8.05 -16.41 -20.47
C ARG A 69 -8.57 -17.25 -19.31
N ILE A 70 -8.52 -16.71 -18.09
CA ILE A 70 -9.07 -17.36 -16.90
C ILE A 70 -10.43 -16.78 -16.55
N PRO A 71 -11.27 -17.52 -15.82
CA PRO A 71 -12.52 -16.99 -15.28
C PRO A 71 -12.28 -15.70 -14.47
N GLN A 72 -13.07 -14.67 -14.75
CA GLN A 72 -12.91 -13.33 -14.17
C GLN A 72 -13.07 -13.30 -12.64
N TRP A 73 -13.92 -14.16 -12.08
CA TRP A 73 -14.06 -14.31 -10.63
C TRP A 73 -12.71 -14.58 -9.93
N MET A 74 -11.73 -15.20 -10.60
CA MET A 74 -10.39 -15.41 -10.02
C MET A 74 -9.63 -14.10 -9.81
N ALA A 75 -9.84 -13.11 -10.69
CA ALA A 75 -9.29 -11.77 -10.52
C ALA A 75 -10.02 -11.02 -9.39
N GLY A 76 -11.35 -11.18 -9.28
CA GLY A 76 -12.13 -10.67 -8.16
C GLY A 76 -11.64 -11.21 -6.81
N TYR A 77 -11.39 -12.53 -6.73
CA TYR A 77 -10.78 -13.18 -5.57
C TYR A 77 -9.44 -12.55 -5.21
N ALA A 78 -8.54 -12.42 -6.18
CA ALA A 78 -7.21 -11.88 -5.95
C ALA A 78 -7.22 -10.40 -5.53
N LEU A 79 -8.13 -9.59 -6.08
CA LEU A 79 -8.31 -8.19 -5.70
C LEU A 79 -8.82 -8.06 -4.27
N GLU A 80 -9.88 -8.79 -3.92
CA GLU A 80 -10.45 -8.72 -2.58
C GLU A 80 -9.47 -9.22 -1.51
N GLU A 81 -8.84 -10.37 -1.72
CA GLU A 81 -7.85 -10.89 -0.78
C GLU A 81 -6.69 -9.92 -0.57
N SER A 82 -6.25 -9.23 -1.62
CA SER A 82 -5.20 -8.22 -1.53
C SER A 82 -5.62 -7.01 -0.70
N VAL A 83 -6.90 -6.63 -0.73
CA VAL A 83 -7.46 -5.58 0.13
C VAL A 83 -7.59 -6.08 1.57
N GLN A 84 -8.28 -7.21 1.79
CA GLN A 84 -8.61 -7.70 3.12
C GLN A 84 -7.35 -8.02 3.95
N ARG A 85 -6.32 -8.59 3.31
CA ARG A 85 -5.11 -9.06 4.01
C ARG A 85 -4.00 -8.03 4.09
N HIS A 86 -4.17 -6.85 3.48
CA HIS A 86 -3.19 -5.78 3.60
C HIS A 86 -2.87 -5.50 5.08
N PRO A 87 -1.60 -5.44 5.53
CA PRO A 87 -0.38 -5.18 4.74
C PRO A 87 0.30 -6.41 4.12
N GLN A 88 -0.23 -7.62 4.30
CA GLN A 88 0.28 -8.81 3.61
C GLN A 88 -0.02 -8.73 2.10
N VAL A 89 0.90 -9.23 1.29
CA VAL A 89 0.73 -9.35 -0.16
C VAL A 89 0.35 -10.77 -0.56
N VAL A 90 -0.56 -10.90 -1.53
CA VAL A 90 -0.97 -12.20 -2.09
C VAL A 90 -0.03 -12.55 -3.25
N THR A 91 0.84 -13.54 -3.09
CA THR A 91 1.87 -13.85 -4.10
C THR A 91 1.33 -14.72 -5.24
N ALA A 92 2.05 -14.76 -6.38
CA ALA A 92 1.71 -15.65 -7.49
C ALA A 92 1.72 -17.14 -7.07
N SER A 93 2.67 -17.55 -6.21
CA SER A 93 2.73 -18.91 -5.67
C SER A 93 1.54 -19.23 -4.77
N GLU A 94 1.04 -18.25 -4.02
CA GLU A 94 -0.18 -18.42 -3.24
C GLU A 94 -1.42 -18.51 -4.13
N LEU A 95 -1.57 -17.63 -5.12
CA LEU A 95 -2.66 -17.69 -6.10
C LEU A 95 -2.68 -19.03 -6.84
N CYS A 96 -1.51 -19.54 -7.24
CA CYS A 96 -1.36 -20.85 -7.87
C CYS A 96 -1.97 -21.96 -7.01
N ARG A 97 -1.62 -22.02 -5.72
CA ARG A 97 -2.12 -23.04 -4.79
C ARG A 97 -3.60 -22.86 -4.47
N ARG A 98 -4.07 -21.62 -4.23
CA ARG A 98 -5.45 -21.37 -3.82
C ARG A 98 -6.44 -21.57 -4.96
N LEU A 99 -6.12 -21.05 -6.15
CA LEU A 99 -7.00 -21.12 -7.31
C LEU A 99 -6.83 -22.41 -8.13
N GLN A 100 -5.86 -23.26 -7.77
CA GLN A 100 -5.53 -24.49 -8.49
C GLN A 100 -5.26 -24.24 -9.98
N ILE A 101 -4.54 -23.16 -10.28
CA ILE A 101 -4.12 -22.77 -11.63
C ILE A 101 -2.61 -22.92 -11.75
N ASN A 102 -2.11 -23.07 -12.97
CA ASN A 102 -0.67 -23.14 -13.19
C ASN A 102 0.03 -21.83 -12.77
N TYR A 103 1.30 -21.92 -12.38
CA TYR A 103 2.07 -20.78 -11.86
C TYR A 103 2.20 -19.63 -12.89
N ARG A 104 2.37 -19.94 -14.18
CA ARG A 104 2.49 -18.90 -15.23
C ARG A 104 1.22 -18.05 -15.34
N THR A 105 0.06 -18.70 -15.25
CA THR A 105 -1.25 -18.05 -15.24
C THR A 105 -1.45 -17.23 -13.97
N ALA A 106 -1.10 -17.78 -12.80
CA ALA A 106 -1.14 -17.03 -11.54
C ALA A 106 -0.23 -15.80 -11.55
N LEU A 107 0.98 -15.93 -12.10
CA LEU A 107 1.93 -14.84 -12.27
C LEU A 107 1.41 -13.78 -13.24
N LEU A 108 0.79 -14.18 -14.35
CA LEU A 108 0.18 -13.25 -15.29
C LEU A 108 -0.97 -12.47 -14.64
N LEU A 109 -1.86 -13.16 -13.91
CA LEU A 109 -2.93 -12.52 -13.14
C LEU A 109 -2.35 -11.50 -12.15
N LYS A 110 -1.31 -11.89 -11.41
CA LYS A 110 -0.65 -11.02 -10.44
C LYS A 110 -0.08 -9.76 -11.08
N ARG A 111 0.62 -9.90 -12.20
CA ARG A 111 1.17 -8.77 -12.96
C ARG A 111 0.08 -7.82 -13.46
N ARG A 112 -1.08 -8.33 -13.87
CA ARG A 112 -2.22 -7.50 -14.28
C ARG A 112 -2.79 -6.69 -13.12
N ILE A 113 -2.82 -7.26 -11.91
CA ILE A 113 -3.20 -6.53 -10.70
C ILE A 113 -2.19 -5.43 -10.36
N GLN A 114 -0.89 -5.69 -10.54
CA GLN A 114 0.16 -4.68 -10.34
C GLN A 114 0.05 -3.52 -11.35
N LEU A 115 -0.30 -3.82 -12.60
CA LEU A 115 -0.59 -2.80 -13.62
C LEU A 115 -1.83 -1.99 -13.25
N LEU A 116 -2.93 -2.63 -12.82
CA LEU A 116 -4.11 -1.93 -12.30
C LEU A 116 -3.73 -1.01 -11.15
N ALA A 117 -3.02 -1.50 -10.15
CA ALA A 117 -2.61 -0.70 -9.01
C ALA A 117 -1.79 0.53 -9.42
N THR A 118 -0.87 0.37 -10.37
CA THR A 118 -0.05 1.46 -10.90
C THR A 118 -0.89 2.51 -11.63
N GLU A 119 -1.78 2.08 -12.53
CA GLU A 119 -2.66 3.01 -13.27
C GLU A 119 -3.60 3.78 -12.34
N GLN A 120 -4.14 3.11 -11.31
CA GLN A 120 -5.12 3.70 -10.40
C GLN A 120 -4.50 4.56 -9.30
N LEU A 121 -3.18 4.43 -9.04
CA LEU A 121 -2.49 5.25 -8.04
C LEU A 121 -2.48 6.74 -8.42
N GLU A 122 -2.47 7.08 -9.71
CA GLU A 122 -2.55 8.47 -10.18
C GLU A 122 -3.84 9.17 -9.69
N LYS A 123 -4.94 8.43 -9.53
CA LYS A 123 -6.22 8.95 -9.01
C LYS A 123 -6.21 9.19 -7.50
N ILE A 124 -5.25 8.62 -6.77
CA ILE A 124 -5.12 8.80 -5.32
C ILE A 124 -4.42 10.13 -5.00
N TYR A 125 -3.53 10.61 -5.87
CA TYR A 125 -2.79 11.86 -5.66
C TYR A 125 -3.67 13.10 -5.43
N PRO A 126 -4.72 13.37 -6.23
CA PRO A 126 -5.61 14.51 -5.97
C PRO A 126 -6.37 14.36 -4.64
N LEU A 127 -6.76 13.14 -4.24
CA LEU A 127 -7.41 12.89 -2.95
C LEU A 127 -6.50 13.24 -1.77
N ILE A 128 -5.24 12.81 -1.82
CA ILE A 128 -4.23 13.15 -0.82
C ILE A 128 -4.05 14.66 -0.74
N ARG A 129 -3.89 15.32 -1.89
CA ARG A 129 -3.67 16.77 -1.95
C ARG A 129 -4.86 17.54 -1.39
N LYS A 130 -6.09 17.11 -1.67
CA LYS A 130 -7.33 17.69 -1.13
C LYS A 130 -7.41 17.54 0.38
N GLU A 131 -7.14 16.35 0.92
CA GLU A 131 -7.14 16.09 2.37
C GLU A 131 -6.09 16.95 3.09
N LEU A 132 -4.88 17.05 2.54
CA LEU A 132 -3.81 17.86 3.12
C LEU A 132 -4.09 19.36 3.03
N ALA A 133 -4.65 19.84 1.91
CA ALA A 133 -5.00 21.25 1.76
C ALA A 133 -6.13 21.69 2.68
N GLN A 134 -7.07 20.78 2.99
CA GLN A 134 -8.13 21.00 3.98
C GLN A 134 -7.57 21.03 5.41
N ALA A 135 -6.66 20.12 5.73
CA ALA A 135 -6.10 20.03 7.07
C ALA A 135 -5.02 21.09 7.36
N PHE A 136 -4.33 21.54 6.33
CA PHE A 136 -3.33 22.60 6.41
C PHE A 136 -3.70 23.69 5.40
N PRO A 137 -4.51 24.69 5.82
CA PRO A 137 -4.82 25.87 5.02
C PRO A 137 -3.60 26.79 4.83
N HIS A 138 -3.66 27.74 3.88
CA HIS A 138 -2.49 28.52 3.43
C HIS A 138 -1.74 29.25 4.57
N ASP A 139 -2.49 29.76 5.53
CA ASP A 139 -2.06 30.47 6.74
C ASP A 139 -1.55 29.54 7.85
N TYR A 140 -1.77 28.22 7.76
CA TYR A 140 -1.30 27.26 8.75
C TYR A 140 0.22 27.32 8.92
N ARG A 141 0.67 27.59 10.15
CA ARG A 141 2.08 27.60 10.54
C ARG A 141 2.29 26.88 11.85
N LEU A 142 3.31 26.05 11.89
CA LEU A 142 3.78 25.49 13.16
C LEU A 142 4.51 26.57 13.97
N PRO A 143 4.44 26.49 15.32
CA PRO A 143 5.27 27.29 16.22
C PRO A 143 6.76 27.20 15.89
N ALA A 144 7.55 28.17 16.37
CA ALA A 144 8.98 28.24 16.14
C ALA A 144 9.71 26.91 16.45
N ASN A 145 10.78 26.62 15.70
CA ASN A 145 11.60 25.43 15.91
C ASN A 145 12.05 25.32 17.38
N GLY A 146 11.91 24.13 17.97
CA GLY A 146 12.21 23.91 19.38
C GLY A 146 11.01 24.07 20.33
N THR A 147 9.87 24.55 19.83
CA THR A 147 8.60 24.55 20.59
C THR A 147 7.90 23.19 20.47
N ASP A 148 7.14 22.81 21.49
CA ASP A 148 6.28 21.63 21.44
C ASP A 148 5.12 21.81 20.46
N VAL A 149 4.99 20.87 19.52
CA VAL A 149 3.95 20.89 18.48
C VAL A 149 2.90 19.80 18.66
N ARG A 150 2.93 19.02 19.76
CA ARG A 150 1.99 17.91 20.00
C ARG A 150 0.53 18.33 19.87
N GLU A 151 0.13 19.41 20.53
CA GLU A 151 -1.25 19.91 20.49
C GLU A 151 -1.67 20.37 19.09
N HIS A 152 -0.76 21.03 18.36
CA HIS A 152 -1.02 21.55 17.01
C HIS A 152 -1.15 20.43 15.96
N THR A 153 -0.57 19.26 16.25
CA THR A 153 -0.49 18.14 15.33
C THR A 153 -1.37 16.95 15.71
N ALA A 154 -2.01 16.97 16.89
CA ALA A 154 -2.70 15.83 17.46
C ALA A 154 -3.83 15.29 16.56
N THR A 155 -4.59 16.17 15.93
CA THR A 155 -5.73 15.84 15.05
C THR A 155 -5.40 15.96 13.57
N SER A 156 -4.22 16.49 13.24
CA SER A 156 -3.83 16.82 11.88
C SER A 156 -3.15 15.62 11.20
N PRO A 157 -3.36 15.40 9.88
CA PRO A 157 -2.73 14.33 9.12
C PRO A 157 -1.28 14.72 8.77
N VAL A 158 -0.41 14.82 9.78
CA VAL A 158 1.00 15.14 9.59
C VAL A 158 1.66 14.09 8.71
N VAL A 159 2.38 14.57 7.68
CA VAL A 159 3.08 13.72 6.72
C VAL A 159 4.39 13.30 7.33
N HIS A 160 4.64 12.00 7.42
CA HIS A 160 5.94 11.47 7.80
C HIS A 160 6.63 10.91 6.55
N ALA A 161 7.90 11.27 6.37
CA ALA A 161 8.67 10.84 5.21
C ALA A 161 10.03 10.25 5.62
N ASP A 162 10.44 9.20 4.91
CA ASP A 162 11.72 8.53 5.11
C ASP A 162 12.20 7.89 3.81
N THR A 163 13.48 7.53 3.75
CA THR A 163 14.04 6.72 2.67
C THR A 163 14.67 5.45 3.23
N MET A 164 14.36 4.33 2.60
CA MET A 164 14.83 3.02 3.05
C MET A 164 15.35 2.17 1.89
N ALA A 165 16.51 1.52 2.10
CA ALA A 165 16.95 0.44 1.22
C ALA A 165 16.11 -0.81 1.48
N LEU A 166 15.25 -1.17 0.53
CA LEU A 166 14.41 -2.36 0.58
C LEU A 166 15.21 -3.63 0.28
N PHE A 167 16.00 -3.58 -0.79
CA PHE A 167 16.99 -4.59 -1.11
C PHE A 167 18.34 -3.91 -1.27
N SER A 168 19.36 -4.42 -0.61
CA SER A 168 20.74 -3.93 -0.73
C SER A 168 21.59 -4.90 -1.53
N ALA A 169 22.60 -4.39 -2.24
CA ALA A 169 23.65 -5.20 -2.82
C ALA A 169 24.40 -5.96 -1.71
N SER A 170 24.33 -7.30 -1.71
CA SER A 170 25.01 -8.12 -0.70
C SER A 170 26.52 -8.15 -0.94
N GLN A 171 27.31 -8.57 0.06
CA GLN A 171 28.74 -8.84 -0.12
C GLN A 171 28.98 -9.89 -1.21
N ARG A 172 28.10 -10.90 -1.30
CA ARG A 172 28.13 -11.92 -2.36
C ARG A 172 27.93 -11.29 -3.73
N ALA A 173 26.95 -10.40 -3.88
CA ALA A 173 26.76 -9.67 -5.12
C ALA A 173 27.99 -8.81 -5.49
N ASN A 174 28.70 -8.31 -4.48
CA ASN A 174 29.97 -7.59 -4.66
C ASN A 174 31.21 -8.50 -4.78
N LYS A 175 31.07 -9.83 -4.88
CA LYS A 175 32.21 -10.79 -4.91
C LYS A 175 33.23 -10.54 -3.80
N GLY A 176 32.76 -10.22 -2.59
CA GLY A 176 33.61 -9.91 -1.42
C GLY A 176 34.29 -8.52 -1.47
N ARG A 177 34.10 -7.74 -2.54
CA ARG A 177 34.73 -6.42 -2.67
C ARG A 177 34.04 -5.40 -1.77
N LYS A 178 34.85 -4.63 -1.05
CA LYS A 178 34.37 -3.47 -0.29
C LYS A 178 33.90 -2.39 -1.26
N ARG A 179 32.82 -1.69 -0.90
CA ARG A 179 32.43 -0.46 -1.57
C ARG A 179 33.44 0.61 -1.19
N HIS A 180 34.38 0.88 -2.08
CA HIS A 180 35.39 1.92 -1.87
C HIS A 180 34.70 3.29 -1.90
N LYS A 181 34.99 4.17 -0.95
CA LYS A 181 34.52 5.58 -0.85
C LYS A 181 33.00 5.86 -0.70
N ASN A 182 32.11 4.94 -1.06
CA ASN A 182 30.66 5.17 -1.04
C ASN A 182 30.02 4.66 0.26
N ARG A 183 29.66 5.58 1.16
CA ARG A 183 28.91 5.31 2.41
C ARG A 183 27.45 5.77 2.27
N GLY A 184 26.54 5.16 3.03
CA GLY A 184 25.13 5.55 3.10
C GLY A 184 24.17 4.65 2.31
N LEU A 185 22.88 5.01 2.36
CA LEU A 185 21.79 4.21 1.80
C LEU A 185 21.86 4.09 0.28
N THR A 186 22.13 5.17 -0.45
CA THR A 186 22.32 5.15 -1.92
C THR A 186 23.42 4.16 -2.29
N ALA A 187 24.60 4.25 -1.68
CA ALA A 187 25.70 3.33 -1.95
C ALA A 187 25.32 1.86 -1.70
N SER A 188 24.36 1.60 -0.80
CA SER A 188 23.93 0.25 -0.44
C SER A 188 23.19 -0.50 -1.55
N ILE A 189 22.59 0.22 -2.51
CA ILE A 189 21.82 -0.39 -3.60
C ILE A 189 22.62 -0.59 -4.89
N TYR A 190 23.82 -0.01 -4.97
CA TYR A 190 24.73 -0.18 -6.09
C TYR A 190 25.80 -1.24 -5.80
N MET A 191 26.21 -1.92 -6.86
CA MET A 191 27.42 -2.73 -6.85
C MET A 191 28.67 -1.85 -6.73
N SER A 192 29.78 -2.45 -6.29
CA SER A 192 31.09 -1.81 -6.36
C SER A 192 31.37 -1.30 -7.78
N GLU A 193 31.99 -0.12 -7.91
CA GLU A 193 32.40 0.48 -9.19
C GLU A 193 33.27 -0.48 -10.02
N ARG A 194 34.18 -1.21 -9.37
CA ARG A 194 35.00 -2.27 -9.99
C ARG A 194 34.22 -3.46 -10.57
N LEU A 195 32.90 -3.52 -10.35
CA LEU A 195 31.99 -4.52 -10.92
C LEU A 195 30.91 -3.85 -11.80
N GLY A 196 31.20 -2.64 -12.31
CA GLY A 196 30.34 -1.89 -13.21
C GLY A 196 29.36 -0.93 -12.52
N GLY A 197 29.35 -0.84 -11.18
CA GLY A 197 28.57 0.20 -10.48
C GLY A 197 27.05 0.12 -10.67
N ARG A 198 26.51 -0.97 -11.21
CA ARG A 198 25.09 -1.10 -11.55
C ARG A 198 24.19 -1.14 -10.30
N GLN A 199 22.98 -0.59 -10.44
CA GLN A 199 21.94 -0.74 -9.42
C GLN A 199 21.45 -2.18 -9.40
N ILE A 200 21.53 -2.83 -8.24
CA ILE A 200 20.92 -4.15 -8.02
C ILE A 200 19.99 -4.16 -6.81
N GLY A 201 20.10 -3.15 -5.95
CA GLY A 201 19.21 -2.94 -4.84
C GLY A 201 18.05 -2.02 -5.20
N THR A 202 17.01 -2.05 -4.37
CA THR A 202 15.86 -1.15 -4.47
C THR A 202 15.90 -0.20 -3.28
N LEU A 203 15.83 1.09 -3.57
CA LEU A 203 15.73 2.17 -2.59
C LEU A 203 14.34 2.79 -2.74
N CYS A 204 13.64 2.98 -1.63
CA CYS A 204 12.26 3.45 -1.62
C CYS A 204 12.17 4.74 -0.80
N HIS A 205 11.56 5.78 -1.37
CA HIS A 205 11.04 6.89 -0.60
C HIS A 205 9.64 6.53 -0.11
N VAL A 206 9.37 6.66 1.19
CA VAL A 206 8.07 6.36 1.78
C VAL A 206 7.54 7.63 2.44
N MET A 207 6.30 8.00 2.08
CA MET A 207 5.56 9.08 2.71
C MET A 207 4.19 8.59 3.15
N GLY A 208 3.71 9.04 4.30
CA GLY A 208 2.34 8.73 4.71
C GLY A 208 1.94 9.36 6.03
N THR A 209 0.67 9.22 6.37
CA THR A 209 0.09 9.81 7.58
C THR A 209 -0.31 8.72 8.58
N ARG A 210 -0.45 9.11 9.85
CA ARG A 210 -0.83 8.17 10.92
C ARG A 210 -2.23 7.60 10.64
N LYS A 211 -2.34 6.26 10.56
CA LYS A 211 -3.58 5.54 10.21
C LYS A 211 -4.21 6.00 8.88
N GLY A 212 -3.43 6.61 7.98
CA GLY A 212 -3.92 7.15 6.73
C GLY A 212 -3.29 6.53 5.49
N TRP A 213 -3.19 7.36 4.45
CA TRP A 213 -2.65 7.01 3.14
C TRP A 213 -1.12 6.80 3.16
N VAL A 214 -0.60 6.19 2.09
CA VAL A 214 0.83 6.02 1.84
C VAL A 214 1.17 6.29 0.38
N LEU A 215 2.31 6.91 0.12
CA LEU A 215 2.96 6.99 -1.18
C LEU A 215 4.34 6.37 -1.08
N ILE A 216 4.71 5.61 -2.10
CA ILE A 216 6.00 4.91 -2.14
C ILE A 216 6.58 5.03 -3.54
N ASP A 217 7.76 5.63 -3.62
CA ASP A 217 8.46 5.83 -4.88
C ASP A 217 9.76 5.02 -4.88
N SER A 218 10.04 4.34 -5.98
CA SER A 218 11.36 3.77 -6.23
C SER A 218 12.29 4.87 -6.71
N ILE A 219 13.38 5.09 -5.99
CA ILE A 219 14.31 6.19 -6.26
C ILE A 219 15.74 5.67 -6.47
N PRO A 220 16.55 6.32 -7.31
CA PRO A 220 17.96 5.97 -7.47
C PRO A 220 18.84 6.49 -6.33
N ASP A 221 18.48 7.61 -5.68
CA ASP A 221 19.26 8.23 -4.61
C ASP A 221 18.41 9.14 -3.69
N LEU A 222 19.01 9.58 -2.56
CA LEU A 222 18.41 10.46 -1.55
C LEU A 222 18.60 11.96 -1.86
N LYS A 223 19.09 12.34 -3.04
CA LYS A 223 19.44 13.76 -3.29
C LYS A 223 18.18 14.63 -3.34
N ALA A 224 18.33 15.89 -2.99
CA ALA A 224 17.26 16.89 -3.05
C ALA A 224 16.60 16.98 -4.43
N ASN A 225 17.39 16.86 -5.51
CA ASN A 225 16.89 16.90 -6.89
C ASN A 225 16.07 15.66 -7.28
N THR A 226 16.22 14.56 -6.55
CA THR A 226 15.48 13.31 -6.77
C THR A 226 14.21 13.31 -5.92
N VAL A 227 14.35 13.55 -4.62
CA VAL A 227 13.24 13.42 -3.66
C VAL A 227 12.37 14.67 -3.58
N GLY A 228 12.95 15.85 -3.73
CA GLY A 228 12.24 17.14 -3.67
C GLY A 228 11.09 17.27 -4.67
N PRO A 229 11.28 16.93 -5.97
CA PRO A 229 10.20 16.94 -6.95
C PRO A 229 9.04 15.99 -6.60
N ILE A 230 9.35 14.81 -6.05
CA ILE A 230 8.35 13.81 -5.63
C ILE A 230 7.48 14.39 -4.52
N ILE A 231 8.09 14.94 -3.46
CA ILE A 231 7.34 15.57 -2.36
C ILE A 231 6.51 16.74 -2.89
N ARG A 232 7.10 17.62 -3.71
CA ARG A 232 6.41 18.79 -4.30
C ARG A 232 5.25 18.44 -5.21
N LYS A 233 5.32 17.31 -5.93
CA LYS A 233 4.24 16.86 -6.81
C LYS A 233 2.97 16.52 -6.02
N HIS A 234 3.11 15.96 -4.82
CA HIS A 234 2.00 15.36 -4.09
C HIS A 234 1.58 16.12 -2.83
N ILE A 235 2.49 16.88 -2.23
CA ILE A 235 2.28 17.50 -0.91
C ILE A 235 2.15 19.03 -1.05
N PRO A 236 1.07 19.65 -0.52
CA PRO A 236 0.95 21.11 -0.45
C PRO A 236 2.07 21.76 0.36
N ARG A 237 2.57 22.92 -0.06
CA ARG A 237 3.74 23.61 0.52
C ARG A 237 3.65 23.89 2.02
N ASN A 238 2.43 24.12 2.50
CA ASN A 238 2.09 24.46 3.87
C ASN A 238 1.77 23.22 4.73
N ALA A 239 1.73 22.01 4.17
CA ALA A 239 1.51 20.81 4.96
C ALA A 239 2.64 20.61 5.99
N ALA A 240 2.28 20.12 7.18
CA ALA A 240 3.27 19.71 8.16
C ALA A 240 3.95 18.41 7.71
N ILE A 241 5.28 18.42 7.61
CA ILE A 241 6.08 17.26 7.20
C ILE A 241 7.14 16.98 8.25
N PHE A 242 7.15 15.78 8.82
CA PHE A 242 8.16 15.31 9.76
C PHE A 242 9.05 14.26 9.11
N THR A 243 10.36 14.42 9.22
CA THR A 243 11.34 13.50 8.65
C THR A 243 12.44 13.15 9.64
N ASP A 244 13.31 12.23 9.26
CA ASP A 244 14.63 12.11 9.87
C ASP A 244 15.56 13.26 9.41
N GLU A 245 16.81 13.25 9.88
CA GLU A 245 17.81 14.25 9.51
C GLU A 245 18.29 14.21 8.04
N GLY A 246 17.83 13.25 7.22
CA GLY A 246 18.24 13.14 5.82
C GLY A 246 17.74 14.27 4.90
N TYR A 247 16.84 15.12 5.39
CA TYR A 247 16.07 16.09 4.60
C TYR A 247 16.38 17.54 4.94
N THR A 248 17.65 17.85 5.26
CA THR A 248 18.09 19.21 5.67
C THR A 248 17.76 20.30 4.67
N TRP A 249 17.49 20.01 3.41
CA TRP A 249 17.13 20.99 2.37
C TRP A 249 15.63 21.33 2.34
N LEU A 250 14.77 20.50 2.96
CA LEU A 250 13.33 20.56 2.80
C LEU A 250 12.70 21.79 3.49
N TYR A 251 13.29 22.28 4.59
CA TYR A 251 12.81 23.47 5.30
C TYR A 251 12.77 24.74 4.43
N ARG A 252 13.61 24.83 3.39
CA ARG A 252 13.62 25.96 2.45
C ARG A 252 12.37 26.01 1.58
N ILE A 253 11.75 24.85 1.37
CA ILE A 253 10.58 24.69 0.51
C ILE A 253 9.31 24.65 1.38
N TYR A 254 9.33 23.88 2.47
CA TYR A 254 8.21 23.64 3.37
C TYR A 254 8.46 24.31 4.74
N PRO A 255 7.79 25.44 5.05
CA PRO A 255 8.01 26.16 6.32
C PRO A 255 7.63 25.33 7.57
N ASN A 256 6.70 24.39 7.41
CA ASN A 256 6.22 23.51 8.48
C ASN A 256 6.97 22.16 8.53
N HIS A 257 8.11 22.06 7.84
CA HIS A 257 8.99 20.90 7.95
C HIS A 257 9.70 20.87 9.31
N ARG A 258 9.75 19.69 9.94
CA ARG A 258 10.54 19.43 11.16
C ARG A 258 11.30 18.12 10.99
N MET A 259 12.44 18.01 11.66
CA MET A 259 13.26 16.81 11.63
C MET A 259 13.53 16.28 13.04
N VAL A 260 13.76 14.98 13.15
CA VAL A 260 14.25 14.33 14.37
C VAL A 260 15.62 13.67 14.12
N ASN A 261 16.54 13.87 15.07
CA ASN A 261 17.89 13.30 15.00
C ASN A 261 17.95 11.91 15.63
N HIS A 262 17.85 10.87 14.80
CA HIS A 262 18.00 9.49 15.26
C HIS A 262 19.43 9.09 15.64
N SER A 263 20.43 9.93 15.43
CA SER A 263 21.82 9.70 15.86
C SER A 263 22.17 10.40 17.19
N LYS A 264 21.26 11.22 17.73
CA LYS A 264 21.47 11.97 18.98
C LYS A 264 21.76 11.01 20.13
N LYS A 265 22.85 11.28 20.84
CA LYS A 265 23.25 10.58 22.07
C LYS A 265 22.90 11.46 23.26
N SER A 266 22.66 10.85 24.43
CA SER A 266 22.51 11.64 25.66
C SER A 266 23.82 12.34 26.01
N GLY A 267 23.72 13.47 26.70
CA GLY A 267 24.86 14.11 27.34
C GLY A 267 25.43 13.28 28.50
N ASP A 268 24.59 12.49 29.18
CA ASP A 268 25.07 11.55 30.21
C ASP A 268 25.56 10.25 29.56
N ARG A 269 26.83 9.93 29.81
CA ARG A 269 27.53 8.73 29.30
C ARG A 269 26.85 7.41 29.73
N ARG A 270 26.13 7.41 30.86
CA ARG A 270 25.35 6.24 31.34
C ARG A 270 24.17 5.92 30.42
N PHE A 271 23.58 6.94 29.81
CA PHE A 271 22.42 6.81 28.95
C PHE A 271 22.81 7.01 27.48
N LYS A 272 23.51 6.04 26.90
CA LYS A 272 24.01 6.14 25.50
C LYS A 272 22.93 6.53 24.48
N TYR A 273 21.67 6.15 24.71
CA TYR A 273 20.52 6.46 23.86
C TYR A 273 19.62 7.49 24.56
N ALA A 274 19.45 8.66 23.93
CA ALA A 274 18.54 9.71 24.42
C ALA A 274 17.09 9.43 24.01
N ALA A 275 16.12 9.83 24.84
CA ALA A 275 14.70 9.81 24.48
C ALA A 275 14.41 10.72 23.27
N ASP A 276 15.05 11.90 23.22
CA ASP A 276 15.00 12.88 22.13
C ASP A 276 15.38 12.33 20.76
N ARG A 277 16.08 11.19 20.72
CA ARG A 277 16.43 10.47 19.49
C ARG A 277 15.19 10.01 18.73
N TRP A 278 14.11 9.70 19.45
CA TRP A 278 12.90 9.08 18.91
C TRP A 278 11.76 10.09 18.73
N CYS A 279 11.66 11.05 19.66
CA CYS A 279 10.72 12.15 19.58
C CYS A 279 11.29 13.35 20.33
N GLN A 280 11.27 14.53 19.69
CA GLN A 280 11.64 15.79 20.33
C GLN A 280 10.50 16.79 20.12
N ASN A 281 9.92 17.30 21.21
CA ASN A 281 8.88 18.34 21.18
C ASN A 281 7.66 17.98 20.29
N GLY A 282 7.28 16.70 20.27
CA GLY A 282 6.20 16.19 19.40
C GLY A 282 6.62 15.81 17.98
N VAL A 283 7.83 16.16 17.55
CA VAL A 283 8.37 15.79 16.24
C VAL A 283 8.96 14.38 16.33
N HIS A 284 8.48 13.47 15.47
CA HIS A 284 8.98 12.10 15.38
C HIS A 284 8.80 11.55 13.95
N ASN A 285 9.46 10.43 13.63
CA ASN A 285 9.30 9.75 12.33
C ASN A 285 8.70 8.34 12.41
N GLN A 286 8.14 7.97 13.57
CA GLN A 286 7.60 6.62 13.85
C GLN A 286 6.59 6.09 12.82
N VAL A 287 5.82 6.97 12.15
CA VAL A 287 4.85 6.53 11.13
C VAL A 287 5.54 5.95 9.91
N SER A 288 6.55 6.64 9.36
CA SER A 288 7.32 6.14 8.23
C SER A 288 8.13 4.90 8.61
N GLU A 289 8.67 4.83 9.83
CA GLU A 289 9.34 3.62 10.35
C GLU A 289 8.40 2.40 10.41
N GLY A 290 7.17 2.60 10.89
CA GLY A 290 6.14 1.55 10.93
C GLY A 290 5.69 1.11 9.53
N LEU A 291 5.54 2.05 8.61
CA LEU A 291 5.28 1.78 7.19
C LEU A 291 6.43 0.96 6.57
N ASN A 292 7.67 1.38 6.81
CA ASN A 292 8.89 0.73 6.35
C ASN A 292 9.00 -0.71 6.86
N GLY A 293 8.69 -0.96 8.14
CA GLY A 293 8.64 -2.30 8.71
C GLY A 293 7.59 -3.20 8.05
N SER A 294 6.38 -2.66 7.85
CA SER A 294 5.28 -3.38 7.19
C SER A 294 5.59 -3.70 5.72
N LEU A 295 6.13 -2.73 4.98
CA LEU A 295 6.56 -2.87 3.60
C LEU A 295 7.66 -3.93 3.47
N LYS A 296 8.70 -3.88 4.32
CA LYS A 296 9.76 -4.89 4.34
C LYS A 296 9.21 -6.29 4.55
N LYS A 297 8.28 -6.47 5.51
CA LYS A 297 7.66 -7.77 5.77
C LYS A 297 6.88 -8.27 4.55
N ALA A 298 6.12 -7.39 3.90
CA ALA A 298 5.37 -7.72 2.69
C ALA A 298 6.28 -8.09 1.52
N MET A 299 7.32 -7.29 1.24
CA MET A 299 8.23 -7.50 0.12
C MET A 299 9.09 -8.76 0.28
N ARG A 300 9.37 -9.19 1.52
CA ARG A 300 10.00 -10.50 1.77
C ARG A 300 9.16 -11.68 1.26
N CYS A 301 7.83 -11.57 1.20
CA CYS A 301 6.97 -12.61 0.64
C CYS A 301 7.17 -12.78 -0.88
N TYR A 302 7.52 -11.71 -1.60
CA TYR A 302 7.91 -11.80 -3.01
C TYR A 302 9.33 -12.34 -3.20
N GLY A 303 10.19 -12.13 -2.21
CA GLY A 303 11.63 -12.32 -2.38
C GLY A 303 12.25 -11.18 -3.17
N TYR A 304 13.47 -11.40 -3.66
CA TYR A 304 14.18 -10.41 -4.47
C TYR A 304 13.50 -10.19 -5.82
N PHE A 305 13.20 -8.93 -6.14
CA PHE A 305 12.84 -8.50 -7.49
C PHE A 305 13.86 -7.49 -7.99
N ARG A 306 14.03 -7.45 -9.31
CA ARG A 306 14.99 -6.54 -9.92
C ARG A 306 14.51 -5.08 -9.81
N PRO A 307 15.41 -4.11 -9.58
CA PRO A 307 15.04 -2.73 -9.34
C PRO A 307 14.26 -2.09 -10.49
N GLU A 308 14.45 -2.54 -11.74
CA GLU A 308 13.74 -2.04 -12.92
C GLU A 308 12.22 -2.26 -12.83
N TYR A 309 11.78 -3.26 -12.05
CA TYR A 309 10.36 -3.57 -11.85
C TYR A 309 9.84 -3.15 -10.46
N SER A 310 10.69 -2.54 -9.63
CA SER A 310 10.37 -2.23 -8.24
C SER A 310 9.09 -1.38 -8.10
N THR A 311 8.91 -0.39 -8.96
CA THR A 311 7.73 0.48 -8.99
C THR A 311 6.42 -0.31 -9.01
N LEU A 312 6.33 -1.40 -9.78
CA LEU A 312 5.11 -2.22 -9.86
C LEU A 312 4.76 -2.90 -8.53
N TYR A 313 5.77 -3.37 -7.79
CA TYR A 313 5.57 -4.01 -6.48
C TYR A 313 5.23 -2.98 -5.39
N LEU A 314 5.87 -1.81 -5.42
CA LEU A 314 5.64 -0.74 -4.46
C LEU A 314 4.25 -0.11 -4.68
N ASN A 315 3.88 0.17 -5.93
CA ASN A 315 2.58 0.71 -6.29
C ASN A 315 1.44 -0.23 -5.92
N GLU A 316 1.62 -1.53 -6.12
CA GLU A 316 0.65 -2.52 -5.67
C GLU A 316 0.37 -2.41 -4.16
N TRP A 317 1.43 -2.39 -3.35
CA TRP A 317 1.27 -2.33 -1.91
C TRP A 317 0.65 -1.00 -1.46
N ALA A 318 1.09 0.12 -2.05
CA ALA A 318 0.57 1.45 -1.78
C ALA A 318 -0.90 1.58 -2.20
N PHE A 319 -1.26 1.09 -3.38
CA PHE A 319 -2.63 1.12 -3.89
C PHE A 319 -3.59 0.40 -2.96
N PHE A 320 -3.30 -0.83 -2.52
CA PHE A 320 -4.20 -1.56 -1.63
C PHE A 320 -4.33 -0.93 -0.25
N LYS A 321 -3.26 -0.31 0.27
CA LYS A 321 -3.34 0.51 1.49
C LYS A 321 -4.30 1.69 1.31
N ASN A 322 -4.12 2.44 0.22
CA ASN A 322 -4.90 3.64 -0.07
C ASN A 322 -6.35 3.31 -0.40
N LEU A 323 -6.60 2.17 -1.06
CA LEU A 323 -7.94 1.68 -1.35
C LEU A 323 -8.71 1.37 -0.06
N ARG A 324 -8.04 0.82 0.97
CA ARG A 324 -8.66 0.64 2.29
C ARG A 324 -8.96 1.95 3.00
N TYR A 325 -8.15 2.98 2.77
CA TYR A 325 -8.28 4.27 3.43
C TYR A 325 -9.35 5.17 2.78
N PHE A 326 -9.23 5.40 1.48
CA PHE A 326 -10.15 6.26 0.73
C PHE A 326 -11.44 5.55 0.31
N GLY A 327 -11.38 4.23 0.13
CA GLY A 327 -12.50 3.44 -0.40
C GLY A 327 -12.63 3.56 -1.91
N LEU A 328 -13.20 2.52 -2.53
CA LEU A 328 -13.40 2.45 -3.97
C LEU A 328 -14.30 3.58 -4.49
N GLU A 329 -15.28 4.01 -3.68
CA GLU A 329 -16.20 5.10 -3.98
C GLU A 329 -15.48 6.42 -4.28
N ARG A 330 -14.59 6.87 -3.38
CA ARG A 330 -13.87 8.13 -3.57
C ARG A 330 -12.90 8.05 -4.74
N LEU A 331 -12.23 6.91 -4.92
CA LEU A 331 -11.36 6.70 -6.08
C LEU A 331 -12.14 6.78 -7.41
N SER A 332 -13.39 6.30 -7.42
CA SER A 332 -14.22 6.34 -8.63
C SER A 332 -14.65 7.76 -9.00
N GLN A 333 -14.83 8.65 -8.02
CA GLN A 333 -15.21 10.05 -8.27
C GLN A 333 -14.11 10.87 -8.95
N GLU A 334 -12.84 10.47 -8.75
CA GLU A 334 -11.69 11.07 -9.44
C GLU A 334 -11.50 10.52 -10.86
N ASN A 335 -12.39 9.63 -11.32
CA ASN A 335 -12.43 9.20 -12.70
C ASN A 335 -13.26 10.22 -13.50
N PRO A 336 -12.66 10.99 -14.43
CA PRO A 336 -13.35 12.08 -15.14
C PRO A 336 -14.62 11.59 -15.83
N ILE A 337 -14.59 10.36 -16.37
CA ILE A 337 -15.73 9.73 -17.05
C ILE A 337 -16.86 9.35 -16.07
N ALA A 338 -16.52 8.93 -14.85
CA ALA A 338 -17.51 8.54 -13.85
C ALA A 338 -18.09 9.77 -13.12
N ALA A 339 -17.31 10.85 -13.00
CA ALA A 339 -17.72 12.10 -12.37
C ALA A 339 -18.82 12.83 -13.18
N GLU A 340 -18.73 12.82 -14.51
CA GLU A 340 -19.65 13.55 -15.40
C GLU A 340 -21.04 12.92 -15.55
N LYS A 341 -21.17 11.60 -15.38
CA LYS A 341 -22.38 10.86 -15.79
C LYS A 341 -23.16 10.20 -14.67
N GLY A 342 -22.81 10.48 -13.40
CA GLY A 342 -23.54 10.00 -12.22
C GLY A 342 -23.72 8.48 -12.25
N PHE A 343 -22.77 7.72 -11.71
CA PHE A 343 -22.98 6.28 -11.55
C PHE A 343 -24.19 6.04 -10.65
N ASP A 344 -25.31 5.59 -11.22
CA ASP A 344 -26.43 5.06 -10.43
C ASP A 344 -25.87 3.99 -9.52
N LYS A 345 -26.14 4.13 -8.21
CA LYS A 345 -25.72 3.17 -7.18
C LYS A 345 -26.25 1.80 -7.59
N VAL A 346 -25.42 0.99 -8.24
CA VAL A 346 -25.75 -0.41 -8.50
C VAL A 346 -25.97 -1.03 -7.12
N LYS A 347 -27.21 -1.44 -6.84
CA LYS A 347 -27.56 -2.24 -5.66
C LYS A 347 -26.94 -3.64 -5.82
N CYS A 348 -25.60 -3.71 -5.84
CA CYS A 348 -24.91 -4.96 -5.59
C CYS A 348 -25.06 -5.27 -4.11
N ALA A 349 -25.40 -6.53 -3.82
CA ALA A 349 -25.61 -7.05 -2.47
C ALA A 349 -24.51 -6.54 -1.51
N ARG A 350 -24.92 -6.14 -0.31
CA ARG A 350 -24.04 -5.68 0.78
C ARG A 350 -22.81 -6.60 0.89
N GLY A 351 -21.66 -6.07 0.47
CA GLY A 351 -20.35 -6.64 0.75
C GLY A 351 -19.40 -6.63 -0.44
N VAL A 352 -18.73 -5.51 -0.75
CA VAL A 352 -17.60 -5.51 -1.69
C VAL A 352 -16.59 -4.42 -1.29
N ILE A 353 -15.83 -4.62 -0.21
CA ILE A 353 -14.87 -3.65 0.38
C ILE A 353 -15.52 -2.53 1.25
N PRO A 354 -16.02 -2.86 2.44
CA PRO A 354 -16.14 -1.92 3.54
C PRO A 354 -14.92 -2.05 4.48
N SER A 355 -14.08 -1.02 4.56
CA SER A 355 -13.08 -0.90 5.64
C SER A 355 -12.98 0.55 6.12
N ALA A 356 -14.11 1.17 6.43
CA ALA A 356 -14.17 2.25 7.40
C ALA A 356 -15.59 2.39 7.99
N ARG A 357 -15.69 2.04 9.29
CA ARG A 357 -16.75 2.34 10.28
C ARG A 357 -18.02 1.48 10.15
N VAL A 358 -18.66 1.01 11.22
CA VAL A 358 -18.95 1.63 12.53
C VAL A 358 -19.03 0.52 13.60
N SER A 359 -18.79 0.92 14.85
CA SER A 359 -19.20 0.24 16.08
C SER A 359 -20.46 -0.61 15.92
N ALA A 360 -20.36 -1.83 16.42
CA ALA A 360 -21.41 -2.79 16.29
C ALA A 360 -22.61 -2.44 17.19
N PHE A 361 -23.79 -2.66 16.61
CA PHE A 361 -25.10 -2.87 17.22
C PHE A 361 -25.91 -1.62 17.62
N GLY A 362 -26.88 -1.32 16.75
CA GLY A 362 -28.15 -0.73 17.17
C GLY A 362 -29.15 -1.85 17.47
N GLY A 363 -30.05 -1.59 18.41
CA GLY A 363 -31.21 -2.42 18.71
C GLY A 363 -31.78 -2.08 20.08
N ASN A 364 -32.81 -1.23 20.10
CA ASN A 364 -33.74 -1.13 21.22
C ASN A 364 -34.45 -2.47 21.39
N ASP A 365 -34.53 -2.97 22.62
CA ASP A 365 -35.75 -3.55 23.19
C ASP A 365 -35.73 -3.35 24.72
N PRO A 366 -36.91 -3.23 25.36
CA PRO A 366 -37.05 -2.72 26.72
C PRO A 366 -36.96 -3.84 27.76
N GLY A 367 -36.49 -3.50 28.97
CA GLY A 367 -36.52 -4.39 30.13
C GLY A 367 -35.15 -4.51 30.77
N GLY A 368 -34.89 -3.65 31.77
CA GLY A 368 -33.63 -3.62 32.47
C GLY A 368 -33.44 -4.82 33.40
N VAL A 369 -32.19 -5.24 33.56
CA VAL A 369 -31.61 -5.69 34.84
C VAL A 369 -30.12 -5.32 34.83
N SER A 370 -29.68 -4.90 36.01
CA SER A 370 -28.38 -4.33 36.39
C SER A 370 -27.18 -5.29 36.26
N ALA A 371 -26.03 -4.65 36.03
CA ALA A 371 -24.65 -4.91 36.46
C ALA A 371 -24.09 -6.32 36.77
N ASP A 372 -22.80 -6.44 36.45
CA ASP A 372 -21.77 -7.31 37.01
C ASP A 372 -21.41 -8.62 36.28
N GLY A 373 -20.18 -8.58 35.73
CA GLY A 373 -19.23 -9.69 35.80
C GLY A 373 -19.34 -10.79 34.75
N ILE A 374 -18.58 -10.70 33.64
CA ILE A 374 -18.14 -11.91 32.93
C ILE A 374 -16.67 -11.85 32.56
N THR A 375 -15.98 -12.80 33.18
CA THR A 375 -14.59 -13.23 33.12
C THR A 375 -14.14 -13.63 31.71
N LEU A 376 -12.89 -13.26 31.41
CA LEU A 376 -12.14 -13.62 30.23
C LEU A 376 -12.00 -15.16 30.10
N LEU A 377 -12.72 -15.79 29.16
CA LEU A 377 -12.47 -17.19 28.80
C LEU A 377 -11.41 -17.27 27.70
N ALA A 378 -10.29 -17.89 28.05
CA ALA A 378 -9.08 -18.03 27.26
C ALA A 378 -9.30 -18.86 25.97
N LEU A 379 -8.80 -18.34 24.84
CA LEU A 379 -8.56 -19.14 23.64
C LEU A 379 -7.15 -19.75 23.72
N LEU A 380 -7.12 -21.08 23.68
CA LEU A 380 -5.96 -21.96 23.71
C LEU A 380 -4.93 -21.64 22.59
N PRO A 381 -3.62 -21.72 22.86
CA PRO A 381 -2.58 -21.52 21.86
C PRO A 381 -2.42 -22.75 20.95
N LEU A 382 -2.48 -22.52 19.64
CA LEU A 382 -2.14 -23.50 18.61
C LEU A 382 -0.64 -23.84 18.67
N HIS A 383 -0.35 -25.14 18.72
CA HIS A 383 0.97 -25.78 18.76
C HIS A 383 1.98 -25.19 17.76
N GLU A 384 3.15 -24.80 18.25
CA GLU A 384 4.36 -24.61 17.45
C GLU A 384 4.93 -25.96 16.98
N PRO A 385 5.39 -26.11 15.73
CA PRO A 385 6.15 -27.27 15.33
C PRO A 385 7.58 -27.23 15.93
N ARG A 386 7.95 -28.30 16.64
CA ARG A 386 9.30 -28.53 17.20
C ARG A 386 10.37 -28.42 16.12
N ARG A 387 11.35 -27.54 16.33
CA ARG A 387 12.60 -27.49 15.56
C ARG A 387 13.53 -28.63 16.01
N SER A 388 13.62 -29.71 15.25
CA SER A 388 14.71 -30.69 15.39
C SER A 388 16.01 -30.11 14.80
N ARG A 389 17.02 -29.89 15.65
CA ARG A 389 18.41 -29.65 15.22
C ARG A 389 19.04 -30.98 14.85
N PRO A 390 19.71 -31.13 13.70
CA PRO A 390 20.61 -32.26 13.49
C PRO A 390 21.92 -32.01 14.24
N HIS A 391 22.26 -32.91 15.16
CA HIS A 391 23.61 -33.03 15.73
C HIS A 391 24.57 -33.55 14.64
N LEU A 392 25.67 -32.84 14.43
CA LEU A 392 26.84 -33.36 13.71
C LEU A 392 27.76 -34.07 14.70
N PRO A 393 28.32 -35.25 14.38
CA PRO A 393 29.24 -35.95 15.25
C PRO A 393 30.64 -35.29 15.24
N VAL A 394 31.22 -35.20 16.43
CA VAL A 394 32.63 -34.90 16.65
C VAL A 394 33.41 -36.17 16.33
N PHE A 395 34.32 -36.12 15.36
CA PHE A 395 35.41 -37.09 15.23
C PHE A 395 36.68 -36.43 15.77
N GLY A 396 37.45 -37.22 16.52
CA GLY A 396 38.68 -36.82 17.21
C GLY A 396 39.88 -36.62 16.30
#